data_AF-A0A8T1S406-F1
#
_entry.id   AF-A0A8T1S406-F1
#
_cell.length_a   1.000
_cell.length_b   1.000
_cell.length_c   1.000
_cell.angle_alpha   90.00
_cell.angle_beta   90.00
_cell.angle_gamma   90.00
#
_symmetry.space_group_name_H-M   'P 1'
#
loop_
_entity.id
_entity.type
_entity.pdbx_description
1 polymer ?
#
loop_
_entity_poly.entity_id
_entity_poly.type
_entity_poly.pdbx_seq_one_letter_code
_entity_poly.pdbx_strand_id
1 'polypeptide(L)'
;MRFRFCGDLDCPDWVLAEISTLAKISSVKLKLICGQVLKDLQGEGTDYEKILKLTSDAKFESGDVKATIAVLSFILSSAAKHSVDSDSLSSELQQLGLPKEHATGLCRSYEEKQSPLQDSLRARSLRLNRLDSVSWRVDHTLSSSELQQVNEPLVHLKFTVRDGDRGVTEPFAMTVSAEKFRVLLAVERVILCPAVTGELGTGCSAPC
;
A
#
# COMPACT_ATOMS: atom_id res chain seq x y z
N MET A 1 -20.95 0.78 16.75
CA MET A 1 -20.29 -0.41 17.33
C MET A 1 -18.92 -0.48 16.68
N ARG A 2 -17.84 -0.60 17.47
CA ARG A 2 -16.47 -0.57 16.94
C ARG A 2 -16.09 -1.95 16.38
N PHE A 3 -15.58 -1.98 15.15
CA PHE A 3 -15.16 -3.22 14.47
C PHE A 3 -13.64 -3.25 14.33
N ARG A 4 -12.99 -4.36 14.71
CA ARG A 4 -11.53 -4.49 14.57
C ARG A 4 -11.10 -4.53 13.12
N PHE A 5 -11.92 -5.07 12.20
CA PHE A 5 -11.59 -5.02 10.77
C PHE A 5 -11.59 -3.58 10.22
N CYS A 6 -12.26 -2.64 10.88
CA CYS A 6 -12.22 -1.20 10.59
C CYS A 6 -11.16 -0.44 11.40
N GLY A 7 -10.31 -1.11 12.18
CA GLY A 7 -9.33 -0.44 13.06
C GLY A 7 -9.99 0.23 14.27
N ASP A 8 -10.97 -0.45 14.88
CA ASP A 8 -11.78 0.04 16.01
C ASP A 8 -12.67 1.26 15.69
N LEU A 9 -12.93 1.49 14.41
CA LEU A 9 -13.86 2.49 13.91
C LEU A 9 -15.23 1.87 13.64
N ASP A 10 -16.25 2.73 13.53
CA ASP A 10 -17.57 2.33 13.07
C ASP A 10 -17.51 1.95 11.58
N CYS A 11 -18.31 0.96 11.19
CA CYS A 11 -18.44 0.55 9.80
C CYS A 11 -19.16 1.66 8.99
N PRO A 12 -18.68 2.03 7.79
CA PRO A 12 -19.33 3.07 7.01
C PRO A 12 -20.77 2.71 6.63
N ASP A 13 -21.65 3.71 6.61
CA ASP A 13 -23.10 3.53 6.37
C ASP A 13 -23.42 2.85 5.03
N TRP A 14 -22.64 3.14 3.99
CA TRP A 14 -22.81 2.50 2.68
C TRP A 14 -22.53 0.99 2.73
N VAL A 15 -21.61 0.53 3.59
CA VAL A 15 -21.36 -0.90 3.78
C VAL A 15 -22.53 -1.53 4.51
N LEU A 16 -23.04 -0.87 5.55
CA LEU A 16 -24.17 -1.36 6.36
C LEU A 16 -25.43 -1.55 5.52
N ALA A 17 -25.73 -0.60 4.62
CA ALA A 17 -26.87 -0.70 3.71
C ALA A 17 -26.80 -1.95 2.83
N GLU A 18 -25.60 -2.27 2.34
CA GLU A 18 -25.37 -3.34 1.36
C GLU A 18 -25.11 -4.71 1.99
N ILE A 19 -24.93 -4.80 3.31
CA ILE A 19 -24.86 -6.10 3.99
C ILE A 19 -26.16 -6.88 3.88
N SER A 20 -27.29 -6.17 3.86
CA SER A 20 -28.59 -6.78 3.57
C SER A 20 -28.67 -7.39 2.16
N THR A 21 -27.97 -6.78 1.19
CA THR A 21 -27.84 -7.27 -0.18
C THR A 21 -27.00 -8.54 -0.23
N LEU A 22 -25.88 -8.59 0.49
CA LEU A 22 -25.05 -9.78 0.60
C LEU A 22 -25.80 -10.99 1.20
N ALA A 23 -26.66 -10.75 2.19
CA ALA A 23 -27.45 -11.80 2.84
C ALA A 23 -28.52 -12.43 1.91
N LYS A 24 -28.89 -11.77 0.80
CA LYS A 24 -29.84 -12.31 -0.20
C LYS A 24 -29.18 -13.32 -1.15
N ILE A 25 -27.85 -13.32 -1.27
CA ILE A 25 -27.09 -14.22 -2.13
C ILE A 25 -26.91 -15.56 -1.39
N SER A 26 -26.94 -16.70 -2.08
CA SER A 26 -26.64 -17.99 -1.45
C SER A 26 -25.19 -18.10 -0.99
N SER A 27 -24.93 -18.87 0.07
CA SER A 27 -23.60 -19.02 0.68
C SER A 27 -22.56 -19.55 -0.31
N VAL A 28 -22.98 -20.45 -1.20
CA VAL A 28 -22.15 -21.01 -2.29
C VAL A 28 -21.74 -19.93 -3.29
N LYS A 29 -22.69 -19.10 -3.75
CA LYS A 29 -22.42 -18.04 -4.72
C LYS A 29 -21.55 -16.95 -4.12
N LEU A 30 -21.82 -16.55 -2.88
CA LEU A 30 -21.02 -15.58 -2.16
C LEU A 30 -19.55 -16.03 -2.06
N LYS A 31 -19.31 -17.32 -1.80
CA LYS A 31 -17.95 -17.88 -1.77
C LYS A 31 -17.24 -17.77 -3.12
N LEU A 32 -17.94 -18.03 -4.23
CA LEU A 32 -17.39 -17.88 -5.58
C LEU A 32 -17.04 -16.42 -5.90
N ILE A 33 -17.93 -15.48 -5.55
CA ILE A 33 -17.71 -14.04 -5.75
C ILE A 33 -16.54 -13.57 -4.89
N CYS A 34 -16.47 -13.99 -3.63
CA CYS A 34 -15.35 -13.70 -2.73
C CYS A 34 -14.01 -14.18 -3.34
N GLY A 35 -14.00 -15.39 -3.91
CA GLY A 35 -12.83 -15.92 -4.61
C GLY A 35 -12.38 -15.04 -5.79
N GLN A 36 -13.33 -14.47 -6.55
CA GLN A 36 -13.04 -13.57 -7.65
C GLN A 36 -12.57 -12.19 -7.17
N VAL A 37 -13.19 -11.63 -6.12
CA VAL A 37 -12.78 -10.37 -5.50
C VAL A 37 -11.37 -10.48 -4.91
N LEU A 38 -11.03 -11.62 -4.31
CA LEU A 38 -9.66 -11.86 -3.82
C LEU A 38 -8.63 -11.87 -4.96
N LYS A 39 -8.97 -12.43 -6.12
CA LYS A 39 -8.10 -12.37 -7.31
C LYS A 39 -7.94 -10.94 -7.83
N ASP A 40 -9.01 -10.16 -7.80
CA ASP A 40 -8.97 -8.73 -8.16
C ASP A 40 -8.02 -7.94 -7.26
N LEU A 41 -8.13 -8.16 -5.95
CA LEU A 41 -7.29 -7.50 -4.96
C LEU A 41 -5.81 -7.89 -5.11
N GLN A 42 -5.55 -9.11 -5.59
CA GLN A 42 -4.22 -9.61 -5.95
C GLN A 42 -3.71 -9.10 -7.30
N GLY A 43 -4.53 -8.39 -8.08
CA GLY A 43 -4.15 -7.82 -9.38
C GLY A 43 -4.30 -8.77 -10.57
N GLU A 44 -4.92 -9.95 -10.39
CA GLU A 44 -5.19 -10.91 -11.46
C GLU A 44 -6.42 -10.56 -12.32
N GLY A 45 -7.17 -9.54 -11.91
CA GLY A 45 -8.34 -9.01 -12.61
C GLY A 45 -9.67 -9.71 -12.26
N THR A 46 -10.76 -8.94 -12.26
CA THR A 46 -12.13 -9.43 -12.07
C THR A 46 -12.80 -9.79 -13.39
N ASP A 47 -13.31 -11.01 -13.49
CA ASP A 47 -14.27 -11.37 -14.53
C ASP A 47 -15.69 -10.95 -14.12
N TYR A 48 -16.04 -9.70 -14.47
CA TYR A 48 -17.35 -9.12 -14.17
C TYR A 48 -18.50 -9.90 -14.82
N GLU A 49 -18.30 -10.48 -16.01
CA GLU A 49 -19.34 -11.27 -16.67
C GLU A 49 -19.65 -12.56 -15.92
N LYS A 50 -18.61 -13.24 -15.39
CA LYS A 50 -18.81 -14.42 -14.54
C LYS A 50 -19.56 -14.07 -13.26
N ILE A 51 -19.21 -12.97 -12.61
CA ILE A 51 -19.94 -12.53 -11.40
C ILE A 51 -21.40 -12.26 -11.75
N LEU A 52 -21.66 -11.51 -12.84
CA LEU A 52 -23.01 -11.16 -13.27
C LEU A 52 -23.87 -12.39 -13.60
N LYS A 53 -23.28 -13.43 -14.18
CA LYS A 53 -23.94 -14.73 -14.40
C LYS A 53 -24.24 -15.48 -13.09
N LEU A 54 -23.40 -15.35 -12.08
CA LEU A 54 -23.63 -15.98 -10.77
C LEU A 54 -24.75 -15.28 -9.98
N THR A 55 -24.91 -13.97 -10.15
CA THR A 55 -25.95 -13.15 -9.49
C THR A 55 -27.26 -13.03 -10.27
N SER A 56 -27.35 -13.52 -11.51
CA SER A 56 -28.58 -13.44 -12.32
C SER A 56 -29.80 -14.07 -11.64
N ASP A 57 -29.62 -15.19 -10.92
CA ASP A 57 -30.74 -15.86 -10.25
C ASP A 57 -31.27 -15.09 -9.02
N ALA A 58 -30.50 -14.13 -8.52
CA ALA A 58 -30.86 -13.37 -7.32
C ALA A 58 -31.63 -12.07 -7.63
N LYS A 59 -31.95 -11.80 -8.91
CA LYS A 59 -32.54 -10.54 -9.41
C LYS A 59 -31.69 -9.28 -9.17
N PHE A 60 -30.37 -9.44 -9.17
CA PHE A 60 -29.45 -8.33 -8.94
C PHE A 60 -29.32 -7.51 -10.22
N GLU A 61 -29.39 -6.19 -10.10
CA GLU A 61 -29.03 -5.28 -11.16
C GLU A 61 -27.50 -5.12 -11.23
N SER A 62 -27.01 -4.52 -12.33
CA SER A 62 -25.58 -4.20 -12.46
C SER A 62 -25.05 -3.30 -11.32
N GLY A 63 -25.93 -2.51 -10.69
CA GLY A 63 -25.64 -1.74 -9.49
C GLY A 63 -25.36 -2.62 -8.27
N ASP A 64 -26.26 -3.56 -7.97
CA ASP A 64 -26.13 -4.47 -6.82
C ASP A 64 -24.88 -5.35 -6.91
N VAL A 65 -24.52 -5.77 -8.13
CA VAL A 65 -23.29 -6.55 -8.36
C VAL A 65 -22.05 -5.72 -8.04
N LYS A 66 -22.00 -4.45 -8.47
CA LYS A 66 -20.89 -3.55 -8.15
C LYS A 66 -20.83 -3.24 -6.65
N ALA A 67 -21.98 -3.03 -6.01
CA ALA A 67 -22.07 -2.82 -4.58
C ALA A 67 -21.55 -4.03 -3.79
N THR A 68 -21.98 -5.24 -4.18
CA THR A 68 -21.50 -6.51 -3.61
C THR A 68 -19.98 -6.63 -3.70
N ILE A 69 -19.41 -6.37 -4.88
CA ILE A 69 -17.96 -6.40 -5.11
C ILE A 69 -17.26 -5.36 -4.24
N ALA A 70 -17.78 -4.13 -4.19
CA ALA A 70 -17.20 -3.04 -3.40
C ALA A 70 -17.20 -3.34 -1.91
N VAL A 71 -18.30 -3.88 -1.37
CA VAL A 71 -18.39 -4.27 0.04
C VAL A 71 -17.43 -5.41 0.36
N LEU A 72 -17.42 -6.47 -0.44
CA LEU A 72 -16.51 -7.61 -0.23
C LEU A 72 -15.05 -7.16 -0.31
N SER A 73 -14.73 -6.34 -1.30
CA SER A 73 -13.39 -5.77 -1.50
C SER A 73 -12.96 -4.94 -0.29
N PHE A 74 -13.87 -4.10 0.23
CA PHE A 74 -13.63 -3.30 1.42
C PHE A 74 -13.43 -4.16 2.66
N ILE A 75 -14.31 -5.11 2.94
CA ILE A 75 -14.21 -6.01 4.11
C ILE A 75 -12.89 -6.76 4.08
N LEU A 76 -12.56 -7.42 2.97
CA LEU A 76 -11.34 -8.23 2.84
C LEU A 76 -10.08 -7.38 2.91
N SER A 77 -10.06 -6.21 2.26
CA SER A 77 -8.92 -5.30 2.30
C SER A 77 -8.72 -4.72 3.70
N SER A 78 -9.79 -4.34 4.38
CA SER A 78 -9.73 -3.75 5.71
C SER A 78 -9.33 -4.79 6.76
N ALA A 79 -9.85 -6.02 6.67
CA ALA A 79 -9.41 -7.14 7.50
C ALA A 79 -7.92 -7.46 7.28
N ALA A 80 -7.46 -7.49 6.03
CA ALA A 80 -6.06 -7.73 5.69
C ALA A 80 -5.13 -6.63 6.23
N LYS A 81 -5.52 -5.36 6.12
CA LYS A 81 -4.76 -4.20 6.60
C LYS A 81 -4.58 -4.20 8.12
N HIS A 82 -5.64 -4.55 8.86
CA HIS A 82 -5.61 -4.61 10.32
C HIS A 82 -5.17 -5.98 10.86
N SER A 83 -4.76 -6.91 9.98
CA SER A 83 -4.31 -8.26 10.34
C SER A 83 -5.28 -8.98 11.28
N VAL A 84 -6.58 -8.88 11.02
CA VAL A 84 -7.63 -9.49 11.85
C VAL A 84 -7.67 -11.00 11.60
N ASP A 85 -7.85 -11.77 12.68
CA ASP A 85 -8.04 -13.21 12.65
C ASP A 85 -9.42 -13.61 12.07
N SER A 86 -9.50 -14.80 11.48
CA SER A 86 -10.71 -15.29 10.79
C SER A 86 -11.90 -15.46 11.73
N ASP A 87 -11.66 -15.86 12.99
CA ASP A 87 -12.70 -16.01 14.02
C ASP A 87 -13.31 -14.67 14.45
N SER A 88 -12.46 -13.67 14.67
CA SER A 88 -12.90 -12.31 14.99
C SER A 88 -13.64 -11.66 13.84
N LEU A 89 -13.13 -11.79 12.60
CA LEU A 89 -13.82 -11.32 11.40
C LEU A 89 -15.20 -11.98 11.25
N SER A 90 -15.29 -13.29 11.49
CA SER A 90 -16.56 -14.02 11.42
C SER A 90 -17.58 -13.52 12.44
N SER A 91 -17.13 -13.20 13.65
CA SER A 91 -17.97 -12.66 14.72
C SER A 91 -18.47 -11.25 14.38
N GLU A 92 -17.60 -10.41 13.82
CA GLU A 92 -17.93 -9.04 13.41
C GLU A 92 -18.90 -9.02 12.22
N LEU A 93 -18.71 -9.89 11.22
CA LEU A 93 -19.64 -10.03 10.10
C LEU A 93 -21.03 -10.52 10.55
N GLN A 94 -21.09 -11.42 11.53
CA GLN A 94 -22.36 -11.86 12.12
C GLN A 94 -23.07 -10.73 12.86
N GLN A 95 -22.33 -9.88 13.58
CA GLN A 95 -22.89 -8.69 14.24
C GLN A 95 -23.44 -7.66 13.25
N LEU A 96 -22.83 -7.56 12.07
CA LEU A 96 -23.32 -6.71 10.99
C LEU A 96 -24.59 -7.23 10.32
N GLY A 97 -24.99 -8.48 10.58
CA GLY A 97 -26.23 -9.08 10.06
C GLY A 97 -26.01 -10.13 8.97
N LEU A 98 -24.76 -10.54 8.68
CA LEU A 98 -24.52 -11.67 7.78
C LEU A 98 -24.88 -12.99 8.48
N PRO A 99 -25.61 -13.90 7.81
CA PRO A 99 -25.86 -15.21 8.38
C PRO A 99 -24.55 -16.00 8.57
N LYS A 100 -24.49 -16.82 9.63
CA LYS A 100 -23.28 -17.53 10.07
C LYS A 100 -22.60 -18.35 8.97
N GLU A 101 -23.37 -18.94 8.06
CA GLU A 101 -22.83 -19.68 6.92
C GLU A 101 -22.02 -18.80 5.96
N HIS A 102 -22.51 -17.59 5.66
CA HIS A 102 -21.83 -16.62 4.79
C HIS A 102 -20.55 -16.11 5.43
N ALA A 103 -20.64 -15.72 6.70
CA ALA A 103 -19.49 -15.24 7.46
C ALA A 103 -18.38 -16.31 7.51
N THR A 104 -18.74 -17.56 7.82
CA THR A 104 -17.77 -18.67 7.89
C THR A 104 -17.16 -18.97 6.52
N GLY A 105 -17.96 -18.97 5.44
CA GLY A 105 -17.48 -19.20 4.09
C GLY A 105 -16.51 -18.12 3.59
N LEU A 106 -16.80 -16.85 3.93
CA LEU A 106 -15.96 -15.70 3.60
C LEU A 106 -14.64 -15.76 4.39
N CYS A 107 -14.70 -16.02 5.69
CA CYS A 107 -13.51 -16.06 6.56
C CYS A 107 -12.55 -17.18 6.17
N ARG A 108 -13.05 -18.37 5.80
CA ARG A 108 -12.20 -19.45 5.26
C ARG A 108 -11.47 -19.04 3.99
N SER A 109 -12.17 -18.36 3.07
CA SER A 109 -11.59 -17.90 1.81
C SER A 109 -10.54 -16.80 2.03
N TYR A 110 -10.75 -15.96 3.05
CA TYR A 110 -9.80 -14.95 3.49
C TYR A 110 -8.55 -15.58 4.12
N GLU A 111 -8.70 -16.53 5.05
CA GLU A 111 -7.59 -17.18 5.75
C GLU A 111 -6.62 -17.89 4.77
N GLU A 112 -7.15 -18.58 3.77
CA GLU A 112 -6.35 -19.22 2.71
C GLU A 112 -5.51 -18.22 1.89
N LYS A 113 -6.00 -16.99 1.70
CA LYS A 113 -5.38 -15.97 0.85
C LYS A 113 -4.85 -14.75 1.60
N GLN A 114 -4.80 -14.80 2.92
CA GLN A 114 -4.48 -13.64 3.76
C GLN A 114 -3.06 -13.14 3.50
N SER A 115 -2.06 -14.03 3.49
CA SER A 115 -0.65 -13.68 3.26
C SER A 115 -0.40 -13.06 1.88
N PRO A 116 -0.78 -13.69 0.74
CA PRO A 116 -0.56 -13.08 -0.57
C PRO A 116 -1.39 -11.80 -0.76
N LEU A 117 -2.56 -11.69 -0.14
CA LEU A 117 -3.35 -10.47 -0.14
C LEU A 117 -2.63 -9.34 0.61
N GLN A 118 -2.08 -9.60 1.80
CA GLN A 118 -1.30 -8.60 2.55
C GLN A 118 -0.06 -8.17 1.79
N ASP A 119 0.64 -9.09 1.13
CA ASP A 119 1.83 -8.76 0.35
C ASP A 119 1.48 -7.91 -0.89
N SER A 120 0.41 -8.24 -1.61
CA SER A 120 -0.13 -7.41 -2.71
C SER A 120 -0.55 -6.03 -2.20
N LEU A 121 -1.26 -5.95 -1.08
CA LEU A 121 -1.67 -4.68 -0.49
C LEU A 121 -0.47 -3.86 -0.03
N ARG A 122 0.55 -4.47 0.59
CA ARG A 122 1.81 -3.78 0.95
C ARG A 122 2.53 -3.23 -0.28
N ALA A 123 2.63 -4.04 -1.35
CA ALA A 123 3.21 -3.61 -2.62
C ALA A 123 2.44 -2.43 -3.24
N ARG A 124 1.09 -2.43 -3.15
CA ARG A 124 0.23 -1.35 -3.66
C ARG A 124 0.13 -0.13 -2.73
N SER A 125 0.32 -0.31 -1.42
CA SER A 125 0.21 0.74 -0.39
C SER A 125 1.48 1.57 -0.28
N LEU A 126 2.66 0.97 -0.52
CA LEU A 126 3.94 1.70 -0.54
C LEU A 126 4.22 2.26 -1.93
N ARG A 127 3.39 3.20 -2.39
CA ARG A 127 3.63 4.02 -3.60
C ARG A 127 4.68 5.10 -3.34
N LEU A 128 5.76 4.74 -2.65
CA LEU A 128 6.89 5.63 -2.45
C LEU A 128 7.73 5.61 -3.71
N ASN A 129 8.01 6.80 -4.22
CA ASN A 129 8.99 6.97 -5.29
C ASN A 129 10.33 6.40 -4.82
N ARG A 130 10.92 5.54 -5.63
CA ARG A 130 12.19 4.88 -5.31
C ARG A 130 13.32 5.54 -6.08
N LEU A 131 14.41 5.86 -5.40
CA LEU A 131 15.63 6.31 -6.07
C LEU A 131 16.27 5.12 -6.78
N ASP A 132 16.34 5.17 -8.11
CA ASP A 132 16.86 4.11 -8.97
C ASP A 132 18.36 4.26 -9.21
N SER A 133 18.81 5.48 -9.50
CA SER A 133 20.24 5.77 -9.63
C SER A 133 20.58 7.21 -9.26
N VAL A 134 21.85 7.42 -8.91
CA VAL A 134 22.43 8.73 -8.62
C VAL A 134 23.64 8.93 -9.51
N SER A 135 23.68 10.06 -10.22
CA SER A 135 24.83 10.49 -11.00
C SER A 135 25.26 11.87 -10.53
N TRP A 136 26.57 12.08 -10.41
CA TRP A 136 27.11 13.34 -9.92
C TRP A 136 28.27 13.81 -10.80
N ARG A 137 28.48 15.13 -10.85
CA ARG A 137 29.62 15.79 -11.48
C ARG A 137 30.04 16.99 -10.65
N VAL A 138 31.33 17.32 -10.66
CA VAL A 138 31.85 18.51 -9.99
C VAL A 138 32.47 19.39 -11.06
N ASP A 139 31.94 20.59 -11.17
CA ASP A 139 32.43 21.62 -12.07
C ASP A 139 33.10 22.73 -11.24
N HIS A 140 34.15 23.34 -11.77
CA HIS A 140 34.87 24.41 -11.10
C HIS A 140 34.74 25.68 -11.93
N THR A 141 34.04 26.68 -11.40
CA THR A 141 33.91 27.97 -12.09
C THR A 141 35.11 28.84 -11.78
N LEU A 142 36.00 29.02 -12.77
CA LEU A 142 37.26 29.75 -12.61
C LEU A 142 37.06 31.28 -12.61
N SER A 143 36.10 31.80 -13.39
CA SER A 143 35.80 33.24 -13.49
C SER A 143 34.31 33.44 -13.80
N SER A 144 33.75 34.57 -13.34
CA SER A 144 32.39 35.03 -13.69
C SER A 144 32.47 36.38 -14.40
N SER A 145 31.39 36.79 -15.07
CA SER A 145 31.30 38.11 -15.72
C SER A 145 31.47 39.29 -14.74
N GLU A 146 31.23 39.06 -13.45
CA GLU A 146 31.33 40.09 -12.40
C GLU A 146 32.61 40.01 -11.55
N LEU A 147 33.33 38.88 -11.58
CA LEU A 147 34.51 38.63 -10.73
C LEU A 147 35.59 37.85 -11.49
N GLN A 148 36.82 38.40 -11.50
CA GLN A 148 37.99 37.86 -12.21
C GLN A 148 38.50 36.51 -11.69
N GLN A 149 38.22 36.15 -10.43
CA GLN A 149 38.51 34.84 -9.85
C GLN A 149 37.39 34.48 -8.86
N VAL A 150 36.63 33.43 -9.18
CA VAL A 150 35.56 32.92 -8.30
C VAL A 150 36.05 31.65 -7.59
N ASN A 151 36.73 30.75 -8.31
CA ASN A 151 37.31 29.51 -7.77
C ASN A 151 36.34 28.67 -6.92
N GLU A 152 35.04 28.66 -7.25
CA GLU A 152 34.04 27.92 -6.47
C GLU A 152 33.70 26.56 -7.10
N PRO A 153 33.78 25.44 -6.35
CA PRO A 153 33.33 24.14 -6.79
C PRO A 153 31.80 24.03 -6.70
N LEU A 154 31.19 23.65 -7.82
CA LEU A 154 29.76 23.37 -7.97
C LEU A 154 29.55 21.87 -8.19
N VAL A 155 28.63 21.28 -7.43
CA VAL A 155 28.28 19.87 -7.54
C VAL A 155 26.93 19.75 -8.26
N HIS A 156 26.93 19.09 -9.41
CA HIS A 156 25.74 18.72 -10.13
C HIS A 156 25.30 17.32 -9.71
N LEU A 157 24.10 17.20 -9.16
CA LEU A 157 23.48 15.94 -8.76
C LEU A 157 22.30 15.66 -9.69
N LYS A 158 22.25 14.45 -10.22
CA LYS A 158 21.12 13.96 -11.00
C LYS A 158 20.66 12.63 -10.43
N PHE A 159 19.49 12.67 -9.82
CA PHE A 159 18.77 11.56 -9.27
C PHE A 159 17.83 11.01 -10.34
N THR A 160 17.76 9.69 -10.46
CA THR A 160 16.78 9.02 -11.31
C THR A 160 15.78 8.36 -10.38
N VAL A 161 14.54 8.83 -10.40
CA VAL A 161 13.50 8.43 -9.45
C VAL A 161 12.43 7.65 -10.20
N ARG A 162 12.14 6.43 -9.74
CA ARG A 162 11.03 5.61 -10.23
C ARG A 162 9.76 6.00 -9.49
N ASP A 163 8.77 6.47 -10.24
CA ASP A 163 7.44 6.76 -9.75
C ASP A 163 6.76 5.45 -9.32
N GLY A 164 6.26 5.41 -8.08
CA GLY A 164 5.56 4.24 -7.52
C GLY A 164 4.17 3.99 -8.10
N ASP A 165 3.55 4.98 -8.76
CA ASP A 165 2.21 4.94 -9.35
C ASP A 165 2.25 4.58 -10.83
N ARG A 166 3.23 5.12 -11.58
CA ARG A 166 3.30 5.00 -13.04
C ARG A 166 4.34 3.98 -13.52
N GLY A 167 5.28 3.58 -12.66
CA GLY A 167 6.45 2.78 -13.05
C GLY A 167 7.41 3.53 -13.99
N VAL A 168 7.11 4.81 -14.28
CA VAL A 168 7.91 5.69 -15.12
C VAL A 168 9.10 6.20 -14.30
N THR A 169 10.24 6.31 -14.95
CA THR A 169 11.48 6.76 -14.33
C THR A 169 11.76 8.19 -14.77
N GLU A 170 11.80 9.12 -13.83
CA GLU A 170 12.01 10.55 -14.09
C GLU A 170 13.34 11.05 -13.52
N PRO A 171 14.14 11.79 -14.31
CA PRO A 171 15.38 12.40 -13.82
C PRO A 171 15.10 13.72 -13.10
N PHE A 172 15.53 13.82 -11.85
CA PHE A 172 15.58 15.06 -11.07
C PHE A 172 17.03 15.54 -10.97
N ALA A 173 17.34 16.69 -11.57
CA ALA A 173 18.67 17.29 -11.55
C ALA A 173 18.70 18.57 -10.71
N MET A 174 19.74 18.72 -9.91
CA MET A 174 19.98 19.92 -9.11
C MET A 174 21.47 20.27 -9.07
N THR A 175 21.77 21.54 -8.86
CA THR A 175 23.13 22.03 -8.67
C THR A 175 23.25 22.58 -7.25
N VAL A 176 24.29 22.15 -6.52
CA VAL A 176 24.54 22.56 -5.14
C VAL A 176 25.98 23.02 -4.97
N SER A 177 26.20 24.02 -4.12
CA SER A 177 27.57 24.38 -3.72
C SER A 177 28.16 23.31 -2.81
N ALA A 178 29.49 23.27 -2.71
CA ALA A 178 30.18 22.31 -1.84
C ALA A 178 29.72 22.37 -0.38
N GLU A 179 29.39 23.56 0.14
CA GLU A 179 28.91 23.72 1.52
C GLU A 179 27.51 23.11 1.72
N LYS A 180 26.58 23.34 0.78
CA LYS A 180 25.24 22.73 0.81
C LYS A 180 25.31 21.21 0.60
N PHE A 181 26.26 20.73 -0.21
CA PHE A 181 26.48 19.30 -0.41
C PHE A 181 26.94 18.60 0.88
N ARG A 182 27.79 19.24 1.69
CA ARG A 182 28.20 18.71 3.01
C ARG A 182 27.01 18.56 3.96
N VAL A 183 26.08 19.51 3.95
CA VAL A 183 24.85 19.43 4.75
C VAL A 183 23.99 18.26 4.29
N LEU A 184 23.81 18.07 2.98
CA LEU A 184 23.07 16.92 2.43
C LEU A 184 23.67 15.58 2.87
N LEU A 185 24.99 15.43 2.80
CA LEU A 185 25.71 14.24 3.26
C LEU A 185 25.56 14.00 4.78
N ALA A 186 25.57 15.07 5.57
CA ALA A 186 25.38 14.97 7.01
C ALA A 186 23.97 14.47 7.36
N VAL A 187 22.95 14.96 6.67
CA VAL A 187 21.55 14.52 6.84
C VAL A 187 21.39 13.05 6.43
N GLU A 188 21.98 12.65 5.31
CA GLU A 188 21.93 11.26 4.84
C GLU A 188 22.51 10.28 5.88
N ARG A 189 23.66 10.61 6.47
CA ARG A 189 24.29 9.78 7.52
C ARG A 189 23.42 9.61 8.76
N VAL A 190 22.67 10.64 9.15
CA VAL A 190 21.75 10.57 10.30
C VAL A 190 20.54 9.67 9.99
N ILE A 191 20.04 9.69 8.75
CA ILE A 191 18.90 8.89 8.33
C ILE A 191 19.26 7.41 8.16
N LEU A 192 20.46 7.10 7.66
CA LEU A 192 20.94 5.72 7.43
C LEU A 192 21.55 5.04 8.66
N CYS A 193 21.87 5.79 9.72
CA CYS A 193 22.35 5.22 11.00
C CYS A 193 21.32 5.43 12.12
N PRO A 194 20.25 4.62 12.21
CA PRO A 194 19.38 4.63 13.38
C PRO A 194 19.97 3.72 14.48
N ALA A 195 21.21 3.94 14.90
CA ALA A 195 21.80 3.36 16.11
C ALA A 195 23.27 3.81 16.27
N VAL A 196 23.53 4.90 17.02
CA VAL A 196 24.53 4.95 18.11
C VAL A 196 24.23 6.20 18.96
N THR A 197 23.16 6.18 19.74
CA THR A 197 23.03 7.06 20.91
C THR A 197 22.34 6.29 22.03
N GLY A 198 23.06 5.30 22.53
CA GLY A 198 22.87 4.65 23.82
C GLY A 198 24.26 4.36 24.36
N GLU A 199 24.55 4.85 25.55
CA GLU A 199 25.87 4.93 26.19
C GLU A 199 26.63 3.60 26.26
N LEU A 200 27.96 3.67 26.01
CA LEU A 200 29.05 3.18 26.88
C LEU A 200 30.30 2.81 26.05
N GLY A 201 31.42 3.47 26.37
CA GLY A 201 32.73 2.83 26.54
C GLY A 201 33.41 2.18 25.33
N THR A 202 34.63 2.68 25.07
CA THR A 202 35.78 1.97 24.50
C THR A 202 35.76 1.62 23.01
N GLY A 203 36.46 2.47 22.24
CA GLY A 203 37.51 2.07 21.30
C GLY A 203 37.15 1.10 20.18
N CYS A 204 36.83 1.63 19.01
CA CYS A 204 37.03 0.92 17.74
C CYS A 204 38.05 1.69 16.89
N SER A 205 39.27 1.17 16.90
CA SER A 205 40.34 1.47 15.95
C SER A 205 39.92 1.11 14.52
N ALA A 206 40.09 2.04 13.60
CA ALA A 206 39.98 1.79 12.16
C ALA A 206 41.14 0.89 11.67
N PRO A 207 40.91 -0.04 10.72
CA PRO A 207 41.96 -0.52 9.85
C PRO A 207 42.06 0.35 8.59
N CYS A 208 43.30 0.46 8.12
CA CYS A 208 43.81 1.23 6.97
C CYS A 208 43.08 1.01 5.65
#